data_AF-A0A954SHG9-F1
#
_entry.id   AF-A0A954SHG9-F1
#
_cell.length_a   1.000
_cell.length_b   1.000
_cell.length_c   1.000
_cell.angle_alpha   90.00
_cell.angle_beta   90.00
_cell.angle_gamma   90.00
#
_symmetry.space_group_name_H-M   'P 1'
#
loop_
_entity.id
_entity.type
_entity.pdbx_description
1 polymer ?
#
loop_
_entity_poly.entity_id
_entity_poly.type
_entity_poly.pdbx_seq_one_letter_code
_entity_poly.pdbx_strand_id
1 'polypeptide(L)'
;CGMMGEVVGKAASICVKHECLPRDVYERYWPELDSMLKLPGKAFRATVRDDFTIPADALPEAGPYGAPSGLDPKKLPGLVLDDRDATKSAGWTEGSGLKGYIGYGYLYAGQASAATCEWTLKVPKSGNYEVRVAYQPHENRGSRVPVTVKTTAGAKTTTVDMRQPAPLEHGFITVNSGKLLQGETVTVTISSKDCGGNAHADAVQLIEVK
;
A
#
# COMPACT_ATOMS: atom_id res chain seq x y z
N CYS A 1 -9.77 -10.14 -23.66
CA CYS A 1 -10.05 -11.45 -24.29
C CYS A 1 -9.45 -12.62 -23.49
N GLY A 2 -8.29 -12.49 -22.82
CA GLY A 2 -7.64 -13.59 -22.07
C GLY A 2 -8.50 -14.25 -20.98
N MET A 3 -9.16 -13.46 -20.11
CA MET A 3 -9.97 -14.03 -19.01
C MET A 3 -11.14 -14.88 -19.50
N MET A 4 -11.76 -14.53 -20.63
CA MET A 4 -12.84 -15.34 -21.21
C MET A 4 -12.33 -16.72 -21.65
N GLY A 5 -11.15 -16.77 -22.28
CA GLY A 5 -10.53 -18.03 -22.69
C GLY A 5 -10.19 -18.93 -21.49
N GLU A 6 -9.75 -18.33 -20.39
CA GLU A 6 -9.46 -19.07 -19.16
C GLU A 6 -10.72 -19.71 -18.56
N VAL A 7 -11.82 -18.94 -18.45
CA VAL A 7 -13.11 -19.44 -17.95
C VAL A 7 -13.63 -20.58 -18.83
N VAL A 8 -13.61 -20.40 -20.16
CA VAL A 8 -14.09 -21.41 -21.12
C VAL A 8 -13.22 -22.66 -21.06
N GLY A 9 -11.90 -22.52 -20.97
CA GLY A 9 -10.97 -23.66 -20.84
C GLY A 9 -11.19 -24.47 -19.56
N LYS A 10 -11.39 -23.79 -18.42
CA LYS A 10 -11.72 -24.47 -17.14
C LYS A 10 -13.06 -25.20 -17.23
N ALA A 11 -14.10 -24.55 -17.77
CA ALA A 11 -15.40 -25.17 -17.98
C ALA A 11 -15.32 -26.39 -18.92
N ALA A 12 -14.61 -26.28 -20.04
CA ALA A 12 -14.39 -27.40 -20.96
C ALA A 12 -13.64 -28.56 -20.27
N SER A 13 -12.68 -28.26 -19.40
CA SER A 13 -11.96 -29.30 -18.66
C SER A 13 -12.86 -30.05 -17.65
N ILE A 14 -13.87 -29.39 -17.08
CA ILE A 14 -14.89 -30.01 -16.24
C ILE A 14 -15.78 -30.95 -17.09
N CYS A 15 -16.18 -30.51 -18.29
CA CYS A 15 -16.92 -31.38 -19.22
C CYS A 15 -16.17 -32.68 -19.54
N VAL A 16 -14.86 -32.60 -19.79
CA VAL A 16 -14.03 -33.79 -20.06
C VAL A 16 -13.87 -34.65 -18.80
N LYS A 17 -13.73 -34.05 -17.61
CA LYS A 17 -13.56 -34.77 -16.35
C LYS A 17 -14.80 -35.58 -15.97
N HIS A 18 -16.00 -35.02 -16.17
CA HIS A 18 -17.28 -35.58 -15.74
C HIS A 18 -18.14 -36.15 -16.89
N GLU A 19 -17.62 -36.14 -18.12
CA GLU A 19 -18.32 -36.60 -19.32
C GLU A 19 -19.71 -35.92 -19.48
N CYS A 20 -19.76 -34.61 -19.26
CA CYS A 20 -20.99 -33.83 -19.26
C CYS A 20 -21.00 -32.73 -20.34
N LEU A 21 -22.16 -32.11 -20.55
CA LEU A 21 -22.33 -31.01 -21.51
C LEU A 21 -22.03 -29.66 -20.84
N PRO A 22 -21.68 -28.61 -21.63
CA PRO A 22 -21.38 -27.28 -21.08
C PRO A 22 -22.49 -26.69 -20.18
N ARG A 23 -23.76 -27.03 -20.43
CA ARG A 23 -24.89 -26.61 -19.60
C ARG A 23 -24.81 -27.20 -18.18
N ASP A 24 -24.37 -28.45 -18.06
CA ASP A 24 -24.24 -29.14 -16.77
C ASP A 24 -23.17 -28.50 -15.88
N VAL A 25 -22.16 -27.84 -16.47
CA VAL A 25 -21.15 -27.11 -15.70
C VAL A 25 -21.78 -25.99 -14.89
N TYR A 26 -22.71 -25.24 -15.48
CA TYR A 26 -23.43 -24.18 -14.77
C TYR A 26 -24.46 -24.75 -13.78
N GLU A 27 -25.20 -25.78 -14.16
CA GLU A 27 -26.31 -26.29 -13.36
C GLU A 27 -25.86 -27.21 -12.21
N ARG A 28 -24.73 -27.91 -12.35
CA ARG A 28 -24.29 -28.97 -11.42
C ARG A 28 -22.87 -28.80 -10.89
N TYR A 29 -21.95 -28.33 -11.72
CA TYR A 29 -20.52 -28.24 -11.38
C TYR A 29 -20.02 -26.81 -11.17
N TRP A 30 -20.93 -25.86 -10.93
CA TRP A 30 -20.58 -24.46 -10.68
C TRP A 30 -19.60 -24.29 -9.50
N PRO A 31 -19.76 -25.00 -8.35
CA PRO A 31 -18.81 -24.88 -7.25
C PRO A 31 -17.37 -25.30 -7.62
N GLU A 32 -17.22 -26.28 -8.52
CA GLU A 32 -15.90 -26.70 -9.00
C GLU A 32 -15.31 -25.64 -9.94
N LEU A 33 -16.13 -25.10 -10.86
CA LEU A 33 -15.69 -24.01 -11.73
C LEU A 33 -15.30 -22.77 -10.93
N ASP A 34 -16.11 -22.36 -9.94
CA ASP A 34 -15.82 -21.24 -9.04
C ASP A 34 -14.49 -21.42 -8.30
N SER A 35 -14.24 -22.64 -7.79
CA SER A 35 -12.97 -22.97 -7.12
C SER A 35 -11.79 -22.85 -8.09
N MET A 36 -11.95 -23.33 -9.32
CA MET A 36 -10.90 -23.23 -10.35
C MET A 36 -10.65 -21.79 -10.80
N LEU A 37 -11.67 -20.92 -10.79
CA LEU A 37 -11.56 -19.51 -11.18
C LEU A 37 -10.79 -18.66 -10.16
N LYS A 38 -10.72 -19.10 -8.90
CA LYS A 38 -9.94 -18.45 -7.84
C LYS A 38 -8.46 -18.83 -7.85
N LEU A 39 -8.07 -19.87 -8.59
CA LEU A 39 -6.67 -20.24 -8.72
C LEU A 39 -5.87 -19.13 -9.42
N PRO A 40 -4.61 -18.88 -9.01
CA PRO A 40 -3.76 -17.91 -9.67
C PRO A 40 -3.54 -18.30 -11.14
N GLY A 41 -3.38 -17.33 -12.04
CA GLY A 41 -3.27 -17.60 -13.48
C GLY A 41 -2.08 -18.48 -13.90
N LYS A 42 -1.08 -18.68 -13.01
CA LYS A 42 0.03 -19.63 -13.22
C LYS A 42 -0.27 -21.07 -12.79
N ALA A 43 -1.41 -21.33 -12.15
CA ALA A 43 -1.79 -22.68 -11.73
C ALA A 43 -2.00 -23.59 -12.95
N PHE A 44 -1.42 -24.79 -12.91
CA PHE A 44 -1.50 -25.75 -14.00
C PHE A 44 -1.66 -27.17 -13.48
N ARG A 45 -2.01 -28.11 -14.37
CA ARG A 45 -2.10 -29.54 -14.10
C ARG A 45 -1.77 -30.32 -15.37
N ALA A 46 -1.28 -31.55 -15.25
CA ALA A 46 -0.89 -32.36 -16.40
C ALA A 46 -2.10 -32.91 -17.18
N THR A 47 -3.13 -33.37 -16.48
CA THR A 47 -4.40 -33.84 -17.04
C THR A 47 -5.60 -33.21 -16.36
N VAL A 48 -6.80 -33.38 -16.93
CA VAL A 48 -8.04 -32.84 -16.33
C VAL A 48 -8.44 -33.52 -15.01
N ARG A 49 -7.77 -34.63 -14.65
CA ARG A 49 -8.03 -35.41 -13.43
C ARG A 49 -6.99 -35.18 -12.33
N ASP A 50 -5.85 -34.56 -12.66
CA ASP A 50 -4.81 -34.27 -11.68
C ASP A 50 -5.12 -33.02 -10.86
N ASP A 51 -4.49 -32.93 -9.69
CA ASP A 51 -4.50 -31.75 -8.84
C ASP A 51 -3.73 -30.59 -9.47
N PHE A 52 -4.16 -29.37 -9.14
CA PHE A 52 -3.46 -28.17 -9.57
C PHE A 52 -2.15 -27.98 -8.81
N THR A 53 -1.09 -27.73 -9.57
CA THR A 53 0.19 -27.24 -9.06
C THR A 53 0.22 -25.71 -9.17
N ILE A 54 0.48 -25.03 -8.06
CA ILE A 54 0.68 -23.58 -8.02
C ILE A 54 2.19 -23.32 -7.93
N PRO A 55 2.81 -22.74 -8.98
CA PRO A 55 4.22 -22.35 -8.93
C PRO A 55 4.53 -21.40 -7.77
N ALA A 56 5.73 -21.51 -7.19
CA ALA A 56 6.18 -20.62 -6.11
C ALA A 56 6.31 -19.15 -6.55
N ASP A 57 6.44 -18.90 -7.85
CA ASP A 57 6.49 -17.56 -8.46
C ASP A 57 5.11 -17.08 -8.96
N ALA A 58 4.03 -17.76 -8.58
CA ALA A 58 2.67 -17.28 -8.77
C ALA A 58 2.45 -16.01 -7.94
N LEU A 59 1.82 -15.01 -8.55
CA LEU A 59 1.42 -13.82 -7.82
C LEU A 59 0.32 -14.20 -6.82
N PRO A 60 0.33 -13.62 -5.61
CA PRO A 60 -0.78 -13.78 -4.68
C PRO A 60 -2.06 -13.21 -5.30
N GLU A 61 -3.21 -13.64 -4.78
CA GLU A 61 -4.49 -13.04 -5.15
C GLU A 61 -4.42 -11.51 -4.95
N ALA A 62 -4.89 -10.78 -5.95
CA ALA A 62 -4.97 -9.35 -5.85
C ALA A 62 -5.94 -8.98 -4.74
N GLY A 63 -5.51 -8.09 -3.84
CA GLY A 63 -6.40 -7.52 -2.83
C GLY A 63 -7.51 -6.67 -3.45
N PRO A 64 -8.40 -6.08 -2.63
CA PRO A 64 -9.51 -5.24 -3.09
C PRO A 64 -9.09 -4.02 -3.93
N TYR A 65 -7.79 -3.72 -3.97
CA TYR A 65 -7.20 -2.60 -4.68
C TYR A 65 -6.36 -3.00 -5.90
N GLY A 66 -6.43 -4.27 -6.31
CA GLY A 66 -5.63 -4.81 -7.40
C GLY A 66 -4.21 -5.20 -6.96
N ALA A 67 -3.34 -5.41 -7.95
CA ALA A 67 -1.93 -5.65 -7.70
C ALA A 67 -1.24 -4.35 -7.21
N PRO A 68 -0.40 -4.40 -6.16
CA PRO A 68 0.40 -3.25 -5.75
C PRO A 68 1.26 -2.76 -6.93
N SER A 69 1.27 -1.46 -7.15
CA SER A 69 2.04 -0.83 -8.23
C SER A 69 3.22 -0.01 -7.72
N GLY A 70 3.32 0.19 -6.41
CA GLY A 70 4.41 0.85 -5.72
C GLY A 70 5.34 -0.12 -4.99
N LEU A 71 6.13 0.43 -4.08
CA LEU A 71 7.07 -0.32 -3.25
C LEU A 71 6.32 -1.08 -2.16
N ASP A 72 6.71 -2.33 -1.92
CA ASP A 72 6.11 -3.14 -0.85
C ASP A 72 6.60 -2.65 0.53
N PRO A 73 5.73 -2.11 1.40
CA PRO A 73 6.15 -1.60 2.71
C PRO A 73 6.82 -2.67 3.58
N LYS A 74 6.48 -3.96 3.39
CA LYS A 74 7.07 -5.07 4.16
C LYS A 74 8.51 -5.39 3.74
N LYS A 75 8.94 -4.92 2.57
CA LYS A 75 10.32 -5.10 2.08
C LYS A 75 11.22 -3.91 2.43
N LEU A 76 10.66 -2.84 2.99
CA LEU A 76 11.40 -1.67 3.44
C LEU A 76 11.93 -1.87 4.87
N PRO A 77 13.07 -1.25 5.22
CA PRO A 77 13.62 -1.36 6.57
C PRO A 77 12.75 -0.63 7.61
N GLY A 78 12.76 -1.14 8.84
CA GLY A 78 11.98 -0.57 9.94
C GLY A 78 10.49 -0.92 9.87
N LEU A 79 9.68 -0.15 10.60
CA LEU A 79 8.22 -0.24 10.55
C LEU A 79 7.71 0.83 9.58
N VAL A 80 7.06 0.39 8.49
CA VAL A 80 6.48 1.27 7.47
C VAL A 80 4.96 1.12 7.46
N LEU A 81 4.23 2.24 7.50
CA LEU A 81 2.79 2.30 7.31
C LEU A 81 2.47 3.18 6.09
N ASP A 82 1.60 2.68 5.23
CA ASP A 82 1.16 3.29 3.98
C ASP A 82 0.04 4.32 4.21
N ASP A 83 -0.33 5.15 3.23
CA ASP A 83 -1.40 6.15 3.36
C ASP A 83 -2.77 5.52 3.68
N ARG A 84 -2.93 4.24 3.34
CA ARG A 84 -4.15 3.47 3.63
C ARG A 84 -4.23 2.96 5.06
N ASP A 85 -3.11 2.95 5.77
CA ASP A 85 -3.06 2.67 7.21
C ASP A 85 -3.34 3.93 8.05
N ALA A 86 -3.48 5.11 7.41
CA ALA A 86 -3.71 6.38 8.07
C ALA A 86 -5.19 6.66 8.37
N THR A 87 -5.43 7.41 9.45
CA THR A 87 -6.70 8.10 9.67
C THR A 87 -6.65 9.47 9.00
N LYS A 88 -7.57 9.74 8.08
CA LYS A 88 -7.58 10.98 7.27
C LYS A 88 -8.89 11.73 7.39
N SER A 89 -8.80 13.07 7.45
CA SER A 89 -9.97 13.94 7.36
C SER A 89 -10.50 14.01 5.91
N ALA A 90 -11.64 14.67 5.71
CA ALA A 90 -12.09 15.00 4.36
C ALA A 90 -11.09 15.95 3.66
N GLY A 91 -11.05 15.89 2.32
CA GLY A 91 -10.28 16.81 1.48
C GLY A 91 -8.98 16.24 0.88
N TRP A 92 -8.70 14.95 1.08
CA TRP A 92 -7.63 14.24 0.38
C TRP A 92 -8.13 13.61 -0.91
N THR A 93 -7.28 13.64 -1.93
CA THR A 93 -7.50 12.98 -3.22
C THR A 93 -6.40 11.95 -3.45
N GLU A 94 -6.77 10.76 -3.94
CA GLU A 94 -5.82 9.72 -4.32
C GLU A 94 -5.12 10.06 -5.65
N GLY A 95 -3.82 9.75 -5.74
CA GLY A 95 -3.03 9.87 -6.95
C GLY A 95 -2.04 8.72 -7.09
N SER A 96 -1.67 8.40 -8.33
CA SER A 96 -0.67 7.37 -8.67
C SER A 96 0.24 7.79 -9.83
N GLY A 97 0.22 9.07 -10.17
CA GLY A 97 0.94 9.64 -11.31
C GLY A 97 2.43 9.84 -11.05
N LEU A 98 2.80 10.31 -9.86
CA LEU A 98 4.20 10.43 -9.46
C LEU A 98 4.72 9.07 -8.96
N LYS A 99 5.53 8.37 -9.75
CA LYS A 99 6.04 7.04 -9.40
C LYS A 99 7.05 7.09 -8.25
N GLY A 100 7.25 5.94 -7.61
CA GLY A 100 8.12 5.81 -6.43
C GLY A 100 7.37 5.77 -5.09
N TYR A 101 6.03 5.79 -5.11
CA TYR A 101 5.21 5.67 -3.91
C TYR A 101 5.24 4.28 -3.28
N ILE A 102 4.86 4.22 -2.01
CA ILE A 102 4.69 2.98 -1.25
C ILE A 102 3.27 2.43 -1.54
N GLY A 103 3.14 1.11 -1.56
CA GLY A 103 1.86 0.44 -1.72
C GLY A 103 1.20 0.68 -3.09
N TYR A 104 0.15 1.50 -3.11
CA TYR A 104 -0.77 1.61 -4.25
C TYR A 104 -0.82 3.00 -4.89
N GLY A 105 -0.42 4.03 -4.16
CA GLY A 105 -0.51 5.42 -4.59
C GLY A 105 -0.10 6.35 -3.47
N TYR A 106 -0.66 7.55 -3.47
CA TYR A 106 -0.48 8.53 -2.43
C TYR A 106 -1.72 9.40 -2.32
N LEU A 107 -1.80 10.18 -1.26
CA LEU A 107 -2.80 11.21 -1.04
C LEU A 107 -2.21 12.60 -1.29
N TYR A 108 -3.03 13.50 -1.82
CA TYR A 108 -2.71 14.92 -1.85
C TYR A 108 -3.90 15.79 -1.49
N ALA A 109 -3.61 16.93 -0.87
CA ALA A 109 -4.62 17.89 -0.43
C ALA A 109 -4.09 19.32 -0.58
N GLY A 110 -4.92 20.20 -1.15
CA GLY A 110 -4.63 21.62 -1.26
C GLY A 110 -4.86 22.36 0.06
N GLN A 111 -4.22 23.51 0.24
CA GLN A 111 -4.29 24.26 1.52
C GLN A 111 -5.69 24.68 1.97
N ALA A 112 -6.61 24.89 1.02
CA ALA A 112 -7.99 25.29 1.32
C ALA A 112 -8.78 24.21 2.07
N SER A 113 -8.37 22.93 2.00
CA SER A 113 -9.06 21.86 2.71
C SER A 113 -8.70 21.79 4.20
N ALA A 114 -7.55 22.36 4.60
CA ALA A 114 -6.98 22.21 5.94
C ALA A 114 -7.02 20.76 6.47
N ALA A 115 -6.84 19.80 5.56
CA ALA A 115 -7.00 18.38 5.82
C ALA A 115 -5.81 17.82 6.60
N THR A 116 -6.04 16.75 7.37
CA THR A 116 -5.02 16.02 8.13
C THR A 116 -4.98 14.55 7.71
N CYS A 117 -3.77 13.99 7.67
CA CYS A 117 -3.52 12.56 7.49
C CYS A 117 -2.62 12.09 8.62
N GLU A 118 -3.07 11.14 9.41
CA GLU A 118 -2.44 10.74 10.66
C GLU A 118 -2.15 9.23 10.70
N TRP A 119 -0.91 8.89 11.02
CA TRP A 119 -0.48 7.53 11.28
C TRP A 119 -0.19 7.33 12.76
N THR A 120 -0.57 6.17 13.28
CA THR A 120 -0.27 5.76 14.66
C THR A 120 0.63 4.53 14.64
N LEU A 121 1.87 4.69 15.08
CA LEU A 121 2.86 3.62 15.15
C LEU A 121 3.06 3.18 16.59
N LYS A 122 3.28 1.87 16.80
CA LYS A 122 3.73 1.31 18.08
C LYS A 122 5.19 0.92 17.99
N VAL A 123 6.01 1.44 18.88
CA VAL A 123 7.45 1.21 18.91
C VAL A 123 7.73 -0.25 19.29
N PRO A 124 8.40 -1.04 18.44
CA PRO A 124 8.54 -2.48 18.67
C PRO A 124 9.55 -2.82 19.78
N LYS A 125 10.56 -1.97 19.98
CA LYS A 125 11.60 -2.11 21.01
C LYS A 125 12.17 -0.76 21.40
N SER A 126 12.69 -0.66 22.63
CA SER A 126 13.34 0.58 23.09
C SER A 126 14.65 0.80 22.33
N GLY A 127 14.90 2.03 21.87
CA GLY A 127 16.09 2.35 21.08
C GLY A 127 16.12 3.80 20.61
N ASN A 128 17.12 4.15 19.81
CA ASN A 128 17.16 5.42 19.09
C ASN A 128 16.50 5.23 17.73
N TYR A 129 15.61 6.14 17.36
CA TYR A 129 14.83 6.05 16.14
C TYR A 129 14.87 7.34 15.34
N GLU A 130 14.77 7.19 14.03
CA GLU A 130 14.31 8.23 13.13
C GLU A 130 12.84 7.98 12.77
N VAL A 131 12.07 9.06 12.75
CA VAL A 131 10.71 9.13 12.22
C VAL A 131 10.77 9.85 10.90
N ARG A 132 10.35 9.17 9.84
CA ARG A 132 10.43 9.63 8.46
C ARG A 132 9.05 9.66 7.82
N VAL A 133 8.89 10.53 6.83
CA VAL A 133 7.71 10.58 5.95
C VAL A 133 8.15 10.44 4.50
N ALA A 134 7.36 9.74 3.69
CA ALA A 134 7.56 9.62 2.25
C ALA A 134 6.72 10.64 1.49
N TYR A 135 7.29 11.19 0.43
CA TYR A 135 6.57 11.98 -0.56
C TYR A 135 7.32 12.00 -1.90
N GLN A 136 6.59 12.31 -2.98
CA GLN A 136 7.20 12.56 -4.29
C GLN A 136 7.21 14.05 -4.64
N PRO A 137 8.37 14.59 -5.07
CA PRO A 137 8.51 16.01 -5.37
C PRO A 137 7.76 16.39 -6.64
N HIS A 138 7.16 17.58 -6.63
CA HIS A 138 6.59 18.21 -7.82
C HIS A 138 6.42 19.72 -7.59
N GLU A 139 6.46 20.53 -8.64
CA GLU A 139 6.40 22.00 -8.54
C GLU A 139 5.11 22.53 -7.87
N ASN A 140 4.01 21.77 -7.98
CA ASN A 140 2.73 22.09 -7.37
C ASN A 140 2.57 21.59 -5.91
N ARG A 141 3.62 21.03 -5.31
CA ARG A 141 3.62 20.59 -3.91
C ARG A 141 3.78 21.76 -2.95
N GLY A 142 3.35 21.54 -1.72
CA GLY A 142 3.49 22.50 -0.64
C GLY A 142 4.95 22.81 -0.36
N SER A 143 5.28 24.10 -0.34
CA SER A 143 6.61 24.61 0.02
C SER A 143 6.89 24.59 1.51
N ARG A 144 5.85 24.41 2.33
CA ARG A 144 5.92 24.49 3.78
C ARG A 144 4.91 23.56 4.44
N VAL A 145 4.89 22.30 4.04
CA VAL A 145 3.97 21.28 4.56
C VAL A 145 4.31 20.99 6.02
N PRO A 146 3.41 21.26 6.98
CA PRO A 146 3.64 20.93 8.38
C PRO A 146 3.48 19.42 8.62
N VAL A 147 4.50 18.82 9.24
CA VAL A 147 4.51 17.44 9.72
C VAL A 147 4.74 17.44 11.22
N THR A 148 3.77 16.95 11.98
CA THR A 148 3.84 16.89 13.45
C THR A 148 4.09 15.46 13.90
N VAL A 149 5.13 15.25 14.70
CA VAL A 149 5.42 13.99 15.37
C VAL A 149 5.13 14.14 16.87
N LYS A 150 4.23 13.35 17.40
CA LYS A 150 3.89 13.30 18.82
C LYS A 150 4.41 11.99 19.43
N THR A 151 5.12 12.15 20.54
CA THR A 151 5.72 11.09 21.35
C THR A 151 5.37 11.33 22.83
N THR A 152 5.82 10.46 23.73
CA THR A 152 5.72 10.67 25.18
C THR A 152 6.54 11.87 25.65
N ALA A 153 7.63 12.21 24.95
CA ALA A 153 8.46 13.38 25.24
C ALA A 153 7.82 14.71 24.81
N GLY A 154 6.76 14.67 24.00
CA GLY A 154 6.05 15.85 23.51
C GLY A 154 5.77 15.80 22.01
N ALA A 155 5.29 16.92 21.48
CA ALA A 155 5.01 17.11 20.06
C ALA A 155 6.06 18.03 19.42
N LYS A 156 6.52 17.66 18.23
CA LYS A 156 7.44 18.45 17.41
C LYS A 156 6.85 18.60 16.02
N THR A 157 6.80 19.83 15.51
CA THR A 157 6.39 20.10 14.13
C THR A 157 7.60 20.47 13.29
N THR A 158 7.74 19.84 12.14
CA THR A 158 8.76 20.12 11.13
C THR A 158 8.07 20.54 9.84
N THR A 159 8.54 21.64 9.26
CA THR A 159 8.05 22.16 7.98
C THR A 159 8.87 21.55 6.84
N VAL A 160 8.21 20.94 5.86
CA VAL A 160 8.85 20.25 4.73
C VAL A 160 8.51 20.96 3.41
N ASP A 161 9.53 21.31 2.62
CA ASP A 161 9.36 21.76 1.24
C ASP A 161 9.26 20.53 0.33
N MET A 162 8.02 20.10 0.04
CA MET A 162 7.76 18.93 -0.77
C MET A 162 7.92 19.17 -2.28
N ARG A 163 8.39 20.35 -2.70
CA ARG A 163 8.80 20.59 -4.09
C ARG A 163 10.19 20.02 -4.37
N GLN A 164 11.01 19.92 -3.32
CA GLN A 164 12.36 19.39 -3.41
C GLN A 164 12.35 17.87 -3.23
N PRO A 165 13.21 17.12 -3.95
CA PRO A 165 13.38 15.69 -3.72
C PRO A 165 13.67 15.39 -2.24
N ALA A 166 13.00 14.37 -1.71
CA ALA A 166 13.32 13.87 -0.39
C ALA A 166 14.75 13.30 -0.40
N PRO A 167 15.57 13.55 0.64
CA PRO A 167 16.99 13.27 0.59
C PRO A 167 17.36 11.79 0.79
N LEU A 168 16.42 10.95 1.24
CA LEU A 168 16.66 9.52 1.48
C LEU A 168 16.04 8.68 0.36
N GLU A 169 16.48 7.42 0.26
CA GLU A 169 15.92 6.45 -0.67
C GLU A 169 14.40 6.33 -0.52
N HIS A 170 13.73 5.95 -1.60
CA HIS A 170 12.28 5.75 -1.64
C HIS A 170 11.44 6.98 -1.26
N GLY A 171 11.99 8.18 -1.43
CA GLY A 171 11.24 9.42 -1.20
C GLY A 171 11.09 9.79 0.27
N PHE A 172 11.91 9.23 1.18
CA PHE A 172 11.82 9.53 2.60
C PHE A 172 12.60 10.80 3.02
N ILE A 173 12.07 11.49 4.03
CA ILE A 173 12.76 12.55 4.77
C ILE A 173 12.58 12.33 6.28
N THR A 174 13.65 12.53 7.06
CA THR A 174 13.58 12.50 8.53
C THR A 174 12.95 13.78 9.06
N VAL A 175 11.85 13.63 9.83
CA VAL A 175 11.12 14.75 10.46
C VAL A 175 11.31 14.79 11.97
N ASN A 176 11.66 13.66 12.58
CA ASN A 176 12.05 13.62 13.99
C ASN A 176 13.08 12.52 14.24
N SER A 177 13.84 12.67 15.31
CA SER A 177 14.73 11.63 15.81
C SER A 177 14.78 11.69 17.33
N GLY A 178 15.02 10.54 17.98
CA GLY A 178 15.13 10.49 19.42
C GLY A 178 15.02 9.09 19.98
N LYS A 179 15.20 9.01 21.31
CA LYS A 179 15.01 7.78 22.05
C LYS A 179 13.52 7.51 22.22
N LEU A 180 13.09 6.31 21.88
CA LEU A 180 11.72 5.82 22.07
C LEU A 180 11.72 4.55 22.90
N LEU A 181 10.64 4.31 23.63
CA LEU A 181 10.46 3.15 24.49
C LEU A 181 9.60 2.09 23.80
N GLN A 182 9.87 0.81 24.09
CA GLN A 182 9.02 -0.29 23.63
C GLN A 182 7.56 -0.05 24.04
N GLY A 183 6.64 -0.24 23.10
CA GLY A 183 5.21 -0.04 23.31
C GLY A 183 4.75 1.42 23.30
N GLU A 184 5.67 2.37 23.21
CA GLU A 184 5.34 3.78 23.04
C GLU A 184 4.55 4.00 21.74
N THR A 185 3.52 4.85 21.83
CA THR A 185 2.76 5.30 20.67
C THR A 185 3.42 6.54 20.09
N VAL A 186 3.76 6.47 18.79
CA VAL A 186 4.21 7.62 18.00
C VAL A 186 3.12 7.97 17.00
N THR A 187 2.66 9.21 17.04
CA THR A 187 1.69 9.72 16.07
C THR A 187 2.40 10.66 15.10
N VAL A 188 2.19 10.47 13.80
CA VAL A 188 2.72 11.33 12.75
C VAL A 188 1.56 11.92 11.98
N THR A 189 1.46 13.25 11.90
CA THR A 189 0.35 13.94 11.25
C THR A 189 0.89 14.88 10.18
N ILE A 190 0.49 14.69 8.93
CA ILE A 190 0.69 15.65 7.84
C ILE A 190 -0.57 16.50 7.73
N SER A 191 -0.41 17.82 7.64
CA SER A 191 -1.53 18.76 7.43
C SER A 191 -1.37 19.55 6.14
N SER A 192 -2.47 19.75 5.42
CA SER A 192 -2.50 20.65 4.27
C SER A 192 -2.68 22.12 4.67
N LYS A 193 -3.02 22.41 5.92
CA LYS A 193 -3.23 23.79 6.38
C LYS A 193 -1.98 24.64 6.14
N ASP A 194 -2.16 25.78 5.48
CA ASP A 194 -1.12 26.78 5.19
C ASP A 194 0.13 26.23 4.47
N CYS A 195 0.02 25.06 3.83
CA CYS A 195 1.16 24.31 3.31
C CYS A 195 1.84 24.93 2.07
N GLY A 196 1.27 26.00 1.51
CA GLY A 196 1.85 26.74 0.38
C GLY A 196 1.90 25.92 -0.92
N GLY A 197 0.85 25.13 -1.18
CA GLY A 197 0.69 24.27 -2.36
C GLY A 197 -0.23 23.08 -2.06
N ASN A 198 0.10 21.91 -2.61
CA ASN A 198 -0.53 20.64 -2.25
C ASN A 198 0.35 19.84 -1.29
N ALA A 199 -0.14 19.52 -0.09
CA ALA A 199 0.48 18.52 0.77
C ALA A 199 0.42 17.14 0.09
N HIS A 200 1.46 16.33 0.29
CA HIS A 200 1.57 14.97 -0.21
C HIS A 200 1.75 14.04 0.99
N ALA A 201 0.99 12.95 1.02
CA ALA A 201 0.98 11.96 2.09
C ALA A 201 1.03 10.57 1.46
N ASP A 202 2.17 9.89 1.58
CA ASP A 202 2.42 8.58 0.97
C ASP A 202 2.62 7.52 2.07
N ALA A 203 3.67 7.63 2.87
CA ALA A 203 3.92 6.68 3.95
C ALA A 203 4.68 7.32 5.11
N VAL A 204 4.73 6.61 6.23
CA VAL A 204 5.60 6.92 7.37
C VAL A 204 6.51 5.74 7.67
N GLN A 205 7.74 6.02 8.12
CA GLN A 205 8.70 5.01 8.50
C GLN A 205 9.28 5.32 9.88
N LEU A 206 9.25 4.32 10.76
CA LEU A 206 9.95 4.31 12.03
C LEU A 206 11.12 3.33 11.93
N ILE A 207 12.34 3.87 11.92
CA ILE A 207 13.56 3.09 11.72
C ILE A 207 14.52 3.30 12.88
N GLU A 208 15.02 2.21 13.44
CA GLU A 208 16.02 2.26 14.51
C GLU A 208 17.37 2.66 13.91
N VAL A 209 18.03 3.63 14.53
CA VAL A 209 19.40 4.02 14.22
C VAL A 209 20.34 3.40 15.25
N LYS A 210 21.38 2.73 14.77
CA LYS A 210 22.42 2.12 15.60
C LYS A 210 23.50 3.12 15.96
#